data_AF-A0A7K9AG04-F1
#
_entry.id   AF-A0A7K9AG04-F1
#
_cell.length_a   1.000
_cell.length_b   1.000
_cell.length_c   1.000
_cell.angle_alpha   90.00
_cell.angle_beta   90.00
_cell.angle_gamma   90.00
#
_symmetry.space_group_name_H-M   'P 1'
#
loop_
_entity.id
_entity.type
_entity.pdbx_description
1 polymer ?
#
loop_
_entity_poly.entity_id
_entity_poly.type
_entity_poly.pdbx_seq_one_letter_code
_entity_poly.pdbx_strand_id
1 'polypeptide(L)' 'VFSQGDKGTSWYIIWKGSVNVVTHGKGLVATLHEGDDFGQLALVNDAPRAATIILR' A
#
# COMPACT_ATOMS: atom_id res chain seq x y z
N VAL A 1 -2.27 7.65 -1.03
CA VAL A 1 -2.10 7.37 0.42
C VAL A 1 -0.64 7.50 0.81
N PHE A 2 0.26 6.72 0.19
CA PHE A 2 1.71 6.89 0.29
C PHE A 2 2.38 6.40 -1.00
N SER A 3 3.66 6.72 -1.16
CA SER A 3 4.45 6.35 -2.34
C SER A 3 5.44 5.22 -2.03
N GLN A 4 5.79 4.45 -3.06
CA GLN A 4 6.90 3.51 -3.00
C GLN A 4 8.20 4.26 -2.64
N GLY A 5 8.98 3.70 -1.71
CA GLY A 5 10.21 4.31 -1.20
C GLY A 5 10.03 5.19 0.04
N ASP A 6 8.79 5.54 0.42
CA ASP A 6 8.54 6.29 1.65
C ASP A 6 8.87 5.47 2.90
N LYS A 7 9.16 6.13 4.02
CA LYS A 7 9.29 5.44 5.31
C LYS A 7 7.93 4.89 5.76
N GLY A 8 7.90 3.64 6.23
CA GLY A 8 6.70 3.04 6.83
C GLY A 8 6.43 3.56 8.24
N THR A 9 5.23 4.12 8.47
CA THR A 9 4.82 4.64 9.79
C THR A 9 3.50 4.08 10.30
N SER A 10 2.71 3.44 9.42
CA SER A 10 1.34 3.03 9.73
C SER A 10 0.92 1.81 8.90
N TRP A 11 0.04 1.00 9.48
CA TRP A 11 -0.65 -0.12 8.83
C TRP A 11 -2.13 0.24 8.71
N TYR A 12 -2.76 -0.09 7.59
CA TYR A 12 -4.11 0.36 7.24
C TYR A 12 -5.01 -0.82 6.94
N ILE A 13 -6.29 -0.69 7.29
CA ILE A 13 -7.38 -1.59 6.88
C ILE A 13 -8.41 -0.74 6.14
N ILE A 14 -8.92 -1.24 5.02
CA ILE A 14 -9.92 -0.53 4.21
C ILE A 14 -11.29 -0.78 4.81
N TRP A 15 -11.87 0.24 5.44
CA TRP A 15 -13.24 0.12 5.94
C TRP A 15 -14.29 0.33 4.83
N LYS A 16 -14.04 1.26 3.91
CA LYS A 16 -14.93 1.54 2.78
C LYS A 16 -14.13 1.95 1.54
N GLY A 17 -14.59 1.53 0.36
CA GLY A 17 -13.98 1.85 -0.93
C GLY A 17 -12.90 0.86 -1.36
N SER A 18 -11.98 1.32 -2.21
CA SER A 18 -10.91 0.48 -2.76
C SER A 18 -9.65 1.30 -3.04
N VAL A 19 -8.51 0.62 -3.14
CA VAL A 19 -7.24 1.25 -3.48
C VAL A 19 -6.49 0.44 -4.51
N ASN A 20 -5.70 1.12 -5.34
CA ASN A 20 -4.78 0.51 -6.27
C ASN A 20 -3.38 0.40 -5.66
N VAL A 21 -2.76 -0.76 -5.85
CA VAL A 21 -1.36 -1.04 -5.52
C VAL A 21 -0.54 -0.93 -6.78
N VAL A 22 0.38 0.02 -6.80
CA VAL A 22 1.22 0.33 -7.97
C VAL A 22 2.68 0.19 -7.60
N THR A 23 3.48 -0.45 -8.45
CA THR A 23 4.93 -0.58 -8.25
C THR A 23 5.70 -0.06 -9.45
N HIS A 24 6.86 0.52 -9.19
CA HIS A 24 7.81 0.92 -10.23
C HIS A 24 8.20 -0.31 -11.08
N GLY A 25 8.09 -0.18 -12.40
CA GLY A 25 8.44 -1.23 -13.36
C GLY A 25 7.33 -2.25 -13.66
N LYS A 26 6.30 -2.40 -12.82
CA LYS A 26 5.16 -3.29 -13.10
C LYS A 26 3.81 -2.56 -13.26
N GLY A 27 3.73 -1.29 -12.88
CA GLY A 27 2.48 -0.55 -12.92
C GLY A 27 1.49 -1.05 -11.86
N LEU A 28 0.21 -1.16 -12.23
CA LEU A 28 -0.85 -1.68 -11.36
C LEU A 28 -0.65 -3.18 -11.15
N VAL A 29 -0.39 -3.59 -9.90
CA VAL A 29 -0.17 -5.00 -9.55
C VAL A 29 -1.35 -5.63 -8.83
N ALA A 30 -2.18 -4.83 -8.15
CA ALA A 30 -3.39 -5.29 -7.49
C ALA A 30 -4.36 -4.14 -7.20
N THR A 31 -5.63 -4.49 -6.97
CA THR A 31 -6.64 -3.59 -6.37
C THR A 31 -7.16 -4.26 -5.10
N LEU A 32 -7.13 -3.53 -3.99
CA LEU A 32 -7.62 -3.97 -2.68
C LEU A 32 -8.97 -3.31 -2.39
N HIS A 33 -9.82 -4.01 -1.65
CA HIS A 33 -11.20 -3.62 -1.36
C HIS A 33 -11.48 -3.61 0.14
N GLU A 34 -12.73 -3.33 0.50
CA GLU A 34 -13.20 -3.32 1.88
C GLU A 34 -12.86 -4.63 2.60
N GLY A 35 -12.29 -4.53 3.80
CA GLY A 35 -11.80 -5.65 4.59
C GLY A 35 -10.33 -6.01 4.35
N ASP A 36 -9.75 -5.63 3.20
CA ASP A 36 -8.32 -5.85 2.94
C ASP A 36 -7.46 -4.87 3.75
N ASP A 37 -6.23 -5.30 4.05
CA ASP A 37 -5.23 -4.51 4.75
C ASP A 37 -3.96 -4.27 3.90
N PHE A 38 -3.24 -3.18 4.20
CA PHE A 38 -1.99 -2.86 3.50
C PHE A 38 -1.05 -1.97 4.32
N GLY A 39 0.24 -2.08 4.02
CA GLY A 39 1.29 -1.24 4.63
C GLY A 39 1.98 -1.86 5.86
N GLN A 40 1.70 -3.12 6.19
CA GLN A 40 2.38 -3.87 7.24
C GLN A 40 3.87 -4.12 6.93
N LEU A 41 4.21 -4.39 5.66
CA LEU A 41 5.55 -4.89 5.30
C LEU A 41 6.69 -3.94 5.70
N ALA A 42 6.49 -2.64 5.53
CA ALA A 42 7.48 -1.63 5.87
C ALA A 42 7.74 -1.51 7.39
N LEU A 43 6.74 -1.87 8.21
CA LEU A 43 6.86 -1.86 9.67
C LEU A 43 7.53 -3.14 10.18
N VAL A 44 7.15 -4.29 9.61
CA VAL A 44 7.69 -5.60 10.01
C VAL A 44 9.17 -5.71 9.63
N ASN A 45 9.55 -5.20 8.46
CA ASN A 45 10.90 -5.34 7.93
C ASN A 45 11.81 -4.12 8.18
N ASP A 46 11.30 -3.08 8.86
CA ASP A 46 11.97 -1.77 9.01
C ASP A 46 12.59 -1.26 7.69
N ALA A 47 11.78 -1.28 6.63
CA ALA A 47 12.21 -1.00 5.27
C ALA A 47 11.28 0.02 4.58
N PRO A 48 11.73 0.72 3.54
CA PRO A 48 10.87 1.61 2.76
C PRO A 48 9.64 0.89 2.16
N ARG A 49 8.60 1.66 1.84
CA ARG A 49 7.38 1.15 1.19
C ARG A 49 7.72 0.45 -0.12
N ALA A 50 7.24 -0.78 -0.28
CA ALA A 50 7.48 -1.57 -1.50
C ALA A 50 6.59 -1.17 -2.69
N ALA A 51 5.51 -0.43 -2.46
CA ALA A 51 4.54 -0.02 -3.47
C ALA A 51 3.93 1.35 -3.14
N THR A 52 3.36 2.01 -4.14
CA THR A 52 2.52 3.20 -4.04
C THR A 52 1.06 2.78 -3.89
N ILE A 53 0.33 3.40 -2.97
CA ILE A 53 -1.10 3.15 -2.74
C ILE A 53 -1.91 4.39 -3.14
N ILE A 54 -2.84 4.22 -4.07
CA ILE A 54 -3.67 5.28 -4.65
C ILE A 54 -5.14 4.96 -4.38
N LEU A 55 -5.91 5.94 -3.88
CA LEU A 55 -7.35 5.77 -3.69
C LEU A 55 -8.05 5.60 -5.06
N ARG A 56 -9.11 4.79 -5.08
CA ARG A 56 -9.97 4.62 -6.24
C ARG A 56 -11.38 5.12 -5.94
#